data_AF-A0A432JFJ3-F1
#
_entry.id   AF-A0A432JFJ3-F1
#
_cell.length_a   1.000
_cell.length_b   1.000
_cell.length_c   1.000
_cell.angle_alpha   90.00
_cell.angle_beta   90.00
_cell.angle_gamma   90.00
#
_symmetry.space_group_name_H-M   'P 1'
#
loop_
_entity.id
_entity.type
_entity.pdbx_description
1 polymer ?
#
loop_
_entity_poly.entity_id
_entity_poly.type
_entity_poly.pdbx_seq_one_letter_code
_entity_poly.pdbx_strand_id
1 'polypeptide(L)' 'MTTTVTDPSQAPLEFSDQQVLPEWIDFNGHMNVAYYVMAFDHGVDGLTSYLDIGPEGIETRGTSTFTLE' A
#
# COMPACT_ATOMS: atom_id res chain seq x y z
N MET A 1 -22.14 -13.50 -1.77
CA MET A 1 -23.11 -12.64 -1.06
C MET A 1 -22.64 -11.21 -1.23
N THR A 2 -23.29 -10.44 -2.08
CA THR A 2 -22.87 -9.07 -2.42
C THR A 2 -23.59 -8.11 -1.48
N THR A 3 -22.89 -7.64 -0.45
CA THR A 3 -23.40 -6.62 0.46
C THR A 3 -23.34 -5.29 -0.27
N THR A 4 -24.49 -4.72 -0.62
CA THR A 4 -24.58 -3.35 -1.11
C THR A 4 -24.26 -2.41 0.05
N VAL A 5 -23.07 -1.81 0.05
CA VAL A 5 -22.70 -0.77 1.01
C VAL A 5 -23.33 0.55 0.55
N THR A 6 -24.31 1.04 1.31
CA THR A 6 -25.09 2.26 1.01
C THR A 6 -24.47 3.54 1.60
N ASP A 7 -23.37 3.41 2.38
CA ASP A 7 -22.62 4.51 2.96
C ASP A 7 -21.12 4.33 2.64
N PRO A 8 -20.49 5.19 1.83
CA PRO A 8 -19.07 5.06 1.47
C PRO A 8 -18.14 5.14 2.69
N SER A 9 -18.59 5.67 3.84
CA SER A 9 -17.83 5.65 5.09
C SER A 9 -17.79 4.28 5.79
N GLN A 10 -18.63 3.34 5.35
CA GLN A 10 -18.71 1.97 5.87
C GLN A 10 -18.07 0.94 4.92
N ALA A 11 -17.56 1.38 3.77
CA ALA A 11 -16.83 0.50 2.86
C ALA A 11 -15.40 0.26 3.38
N PRO A 12 -14.79 -0.91 3.10
CA PRO A 12 -13.37 -1.12 3.34
C PRO A 12 -12.52 -0.06 2.64
N LEU A 13 -11.43 0.35 3.29
CA LEU A 13 -10.43 1.20 2.65
C LEU A 13 -9.61 0.35 1.68
N GLU A 14 -9.72 0.65 0.38
CA GLU A 14 -9.00 -0.02 -0.70
C GLU A 14 -8.07 1.00 -1.37
N PHE A 15 -6.77 0.86 -1.13
CA PHE A 15 -5.75 1.82 -1.56
C PHE A 15 -4.75 1.26 -2.57
N SER A 16 -4.78 -0.03 -2.84
CA SER A 16 -3.80 -0.70 -3.72
C SER A 16 -4.42 -1.96 -4.35
N ASP A 17 -4.23 -2.13 -5.66
CA ASP A 17 -4.68 -3.26 -6.48
C ASP A 17 -3.49 -4.00 -7.15
N GLN A 18 -2.34 -4.00 -6.47
CA GLN A 18 -1.10 -4.60 -6.94
C GLN A 18 -1.21 -6.10 -7.28
N GLN A 19 -0.39 -6.54 -8.24
CA GLN A 19 -0.26 -7.92 -8.67
C GLN A 19 1.19 -8.38 -8.58
N VAL A 20 1.41 -9.68 -8.36
CA VAL A 20 2.75 -10.26 -8.34
C VAL A 20 3.33 -10.24 -9.75
N LEU A 21 4.43 -9.53 -9.92
CA LEU A 21 5.11 -9.41 -11.21
C LEU A 21 5.97 -10.66 -11.51
N PRO A 22 6.11 -11.10 -12.77
CA PRO A 22 6.94 -12.24 -13.13
C PRO A 22 8.39 -12.14 -12.65
N GLU A 23 8.96 -10.94 -12.67
CA GLU A 23 10.32 -10.65 -12.19
C GLU A 23 10.47 -10.79 -10.67
N TRP A 24 9.36 -10.85 -9.92
CA TRP A 24 9.39 -11.05 -8.47
C TRP A 24 9.50 -12.52 -8.09
N ILE A 25 9.31 -13.43 -9.06
CA ILE A 25 9.36 -14.87 -8.85
C ILE A 25 10.81 -15.33 -8.82
N ASP A 26 11.20 -15.97 -7.72
CA ASP A 26 12.53 -16.51 -7.53
C ASP A 26 12.70 -17.90 -8.18
N PHE A 27 13.90 -18.47 -8.05
CA PHE A 27 14.21 -19.81 -8.55
C PHE A 27 13.30 -20.91 -7.98
N ASN A 28 12.70 -20.70 -6.80
CA ASN A 28 11.81 -21.67 -6.17
C ASN A 28 10.39 -21.64 -6.78
N GLY A 29 10.09 -20.65 -7.64
CA GLY A 29 8.79 -20.52 -8.28
C GLY A 29 7.76 -19.77 -7.43
N HIS A 30 8.20 -19.03 -6.41
CA HIS A 30 7.34 -18.14 -5.63
C HIS A 30 7.96 -16.75 -5.50
N MET A 31 7.17 -15.79 -5.04
CA MET A 31 7.62 -14.41 -4.85
C MET A 31 8.79 -14.36 -3.85
N ASN A 32 9.89 -13.70 -4.25
CA ASN A 32 11.04 -13.50 -3.38
C ASN A 32 10.66 -12.63 -2.17
N VAL A 33 11.20 -12.95 -0.99
CA VAL A 33 10.92 -12.22 0.26
C VAL A 33 11.22 -10.72 0.17
N ALA A 34 12.22 -10.29 -0.59
CA ALA A 34 12.56 -8.88 -0.76
C ALA A 34 11.42 -8.09 -1.44
N TYR A 35 10.69 -8.72 -2.36
CA TYR A 35 9.58 -8.07 -3.04
C TYR A 35 8.31 -7.97 -2.19
N TYR A 36 8.19 -8.74 -1.11
CA TYR A 36 7.09 -8.51 -0.16
C TYR A 36 7.23 -7.15 0.52
N VAL A 37 8.45 -6.80 0.95
CA VAL A 37 8.72 -5.49 1.55
C VAL A 37 8.36 -4.38 0.57
N MET A 38 8.78 -4.51 -0.70
CA MET A 38 8.42 -3.56 -1.75
C MET A 38 6.91 -3.48 -2.01
N ALA A 39 6.21 -4.61 -2.08
CA ALA A 39 4.78 -4.64 -2.30
C ALA A 39 4.01 -3.98 -1.13
N PHE A 40 4.46 -4.16 0.11
CA PHE A 40 3.89 -3.49 1.27
C PHE A 40 4.19 -2.00 1.30
N ASP A 41 5.40 -1.59 0.91
CA ASP A 41 5.80 -0.19 0.79
C ASP A 41 4.90 0.55 -0.20
N HIS A 42 4.74 0.02 -1.42
CA HIS A 42 3.79 0.57 -2.39
C HIS A 42 2.33 0.47 -1.91
N GLY A 43 1.99 -0.58 -1.16
CA GLY A 43 0.62 -0.82 -0.69
C GLY A 43 0.15 0.20 0.33
N VAL A 44 1.08 0.81 1.08
CA VAL A 44 0.76 1.81 2.12
C VAL A 44 0.73 3.24 1.55
N ASP A 45 1.22 3.49 0.34
CA ASP A 45 1.25 4.82 -0.29
C ASP A 45 -0.13 5.50 -0.37
N GLY A 46 -1.18 4.75 -0.71
CA GLY A 46 -2.52 5.30 -0.77
C GLY A 46 -3.07 5.68 0.62
N LEU A 47 -2.71 4.91 1.66
CA LEU A 47 -3.07 5.24 3.05
C LEU A 47 -2.31 6.47 3.55
N THR A 48 -1.00 6.56 3.30
CA THR A 48 -0.20 7.72 3.73
C THR A 48 -0.65 8.99 3.02
N SER A 49 -1.00 8.90 1.74
CA SER A 49 -1.60 10.00 0.98
C SER A 49 -2.96 10.40 1.55
N TYR A 50 -3.83 9.44 1.87
CA TYR A 50 -5.14 9.70 2.50
C TYR A 50 -5.03 10.39 3.86
N LEU A 51 -4.02 10.03 4.65
CA LEU A 51 -3.73 10.65 5.95
C LEU A 51 -2.94 11.96 5.84
N ASP A 52 -2.63 12.42 4.63
CA ASP A 52 -1.87 13.65 4.38
C ASP A 52 -0.45 13.59 4.99
N ILE A 53 0.15 12.39 5.03
CA ILE A 53 1.53 12.14 5.47
C ILE A 53 2.39 11.51 4.36
N GLY A 54 1.85 11.42 3.13
CA GLY A 54 2.58 11.06 1.93
C GLY A 54 3.39 12.24 1.36
N PRO A 55 3.89 12.14 0.11
CA PRO A 55 4.82 13.09 -0.48
C PRO A 55 4.39 14.57 -0.39
N GLU A 56 3.14 14.87 -0.74
CA GLU A 56 2.60 16.25 -0.69
C GLU A 56 2.57 16.80 0.74
N GLY A 57 2.15 15.96 1.69
CA GLY A 57 2.05 16.35 3.09
C GLY A 57 3.41 16.52 3.76
N ILE A 58 4.39 15.69 3.40
CA ILE A 58 5.79 15.79 3.80
C ILE A 58 6.38 17.12 3.33
N GLU A 59 6.21 17.46 2.05
CA GLU A 59 6.74 18.69 1.47
C GLU A 59 6.12 19.93 2.13
N THR A 60 4.81 19.91 2.37
CA THR A 60 4.07 21.04 2.95
C THR A 60 4.40 21.27 4.43
N ARG A 61 4.55 20.21 5.24
CA ARG A 61 4.75 20.30 6.70
C ARG A 61 6.21 20.18 7.15
N GLY A 62 7.12 19.78 6.26
CA GLY A 62 8.51 19.51 6.64
C GLY A 62 8.66 18.34 7.61
N THR A 63 7.78 17.33 7.51
CA THR A 63 7.75 16.13 8.36
C THR A 63 8.12 14.88 7.55
N SER A 64 8.46 13.77 8.20
CA SER A 64 8.66 12.48 7.53
C SER A 64 8.24 11.32 8.44
N THR A 65 8.09 10.12 7.87
CA THR A 65 7.74 8.88 8.57
C THR A 65 8.89 7.87 8.47
N PHE A 66 9.01 7.00 9.46
CA PHE A 66 9.94 5.88 9.46
C PHE A 66 9.19 4.58 9.68
N THR A 67 9.53 3.56 8.89
CA THR A 67 9.07 2.19 9.12
C THR A 67 9.91 1.57 10.23
N LEU A 68 9.24 0.94 11.20
CA LEU A 68 9.89 0.14 12.24
C LEU A 68 10.08 -1.29 11.74
N GLU A 69 11.20 -1.91 12.12
CA GLU A 69 11.44 -3.36 11.96
C GLU A 69 10.89 -4.18 13.14
#